data_AF-A0A7K3VW89-F1
#
_entry.id   AF-A0A7K3VW89-F1
#
_cell.length_a   1.000
_cell.length_b   1.000
_cell.length_c   1.000
_cell.angle_alpha   90.00
_cell.angle_beta   90.00
_cell.angle_gamma   90.00
#
_symmetry.space_group_name_H-M   'P 1'
#
loop_
_entity.id
_entity.type
_entity.pdbx_description
1 polymer ?
#
loop_
_entity_poly.entity_id
_entity_poly.type
_entity_poly.pdbx_seq_one_letter_code
_entity_poly.pdbx_strand_id
1 'polypeptide(L)'
;MLEHQKTSTVARPDGFSSSHSVSRADTPNGERRWAVLVGINDYRGAANDLPSCVNDVNAFEELLEKKYCFNQFLRLVNSEATIANVTAALRELCADASPADRLVFFYS
;
A
#
# COMPACT_ATOMS: atom_id res chain seq x y z
N MET A 1 -5.94 -17.17 -38.81
CA MET A 1 -6.03 -18.01 -37.59
C MET A 1 -5.24 -17.28 -36.51
N LEU A 2 -5.91 -16.39 -35.75
CA LEU A 2 -5.28 -15.68 -34.63
C LEU A 2 -5.87 -16.27 -33.34
N GLU A 3 -5.01 -16.90 -32.54
CA GLU A 3 -5.35 -17.39 -31.21
C GLU A 3 -5.42 -16.23 -30.23
N HIS A 4 -6.61 -16.01 -29.68
CA HIS A 4 -6.81 -15.14 -28.53
C HIS A 4 -6.34 -15.86 -27.26
N GLN A 5 -5.19 -15.47 -26.69
CA GLN A 5 -4.80 -15.91 -25.36
C GLN A 5 -5.68 -15.21 -24.31
N LYS A 6 -6.38 -16.02 -23.52
CA LYS A 6 -7.17 -15.62 -22.36
C LYS A 6 -6.26 -15.04 -21.27
N THR A 7 -6.53 -13.82 -20.85
CA THR A 7 -6.01 -13.26 -19.59
C THR A 7 -6.62 -14.03 -18.41
N SER A 8 -5.75 -14.69 -17.64
CA SER A 8 -6.11 -15.36 -16.40
C SER A 8 -6.24 -14.33 -15.27
N THR A 9 -7.46 -14.04 -14.85
CA THR A 9 -7.73 -13.28 -13.64
C THR A 9 -7.39 -14.15 -12.42
N VAL A 10 -6.31 -13.84 -11.72
CA VAL A 10 -6.03 -14.40 -10.39
C VAL A 10 -7.01 -13.74 -9.40
N ALA A 11 -7.75 -14.56 -8.66
CA ALA A 11 -8.71 -14.11 -7.67
C ALA A 11 -8.04 -13.28 -6.57
N ARG A 12 -8.62 -12.12 -6.28
CA ARG A 12 -8.24 -11.21 -5.19
C ARG A 12 -8.53 -11.91 -3.85
N PRO A 13 -7.60 -11.96 -2.89
CA PRO A 13 -7.91 -12.47 -1.56
C PRO A 13 -8.97 -11.58 -0.90
N ASP A 14 -10.06 -12.21 -0.45
CA ASP A 14 -11.17 -11.57 0.25
C ASP A 14 -10.67 -10.97 1.57
N GLY A 15 -10.63 -9.65 1.67
CA GLY A 15 -10.24 -8.97 2.91
C GLY A 15 -9.86 -7.50 2.80
N PHE A 16 -9.56 -6.99 1.60
CA PHE A 16 -9.21 -5.58 1.41
C PHE A 16 -10.29 -4.87 0.57
N SER A 17 -11.27 -4.26 1.26
CA SER A 17 -12.31 -3.47 0.61
C SER A 17 -11.73 -2.12 0.14
N SER A 18 -11.01 -2.13 -0.97
CA SER A 18 -10.62 -0.88 -1.65
C SER A 18 -11.88 -0.24 -2.24
N SER A 19 -12.48 0.72 -1.55
CA SER A 19 -13.54 1.57 -2.12
C SER A 19 -13.03 2.51 -3.23
N HIS A 20 -11.72 2.50 -3.53
CA HIS A 20 -11.10 3.32 -4.57
C HIS A 20 -10.08 2.52 -5.37
N SER A 21 -10.55 1.67 -6.30
CA SER A 21 -9.69 1.16 -7.35
C SER A 21 -9.51 2.24 -8.41
N VAL A 22 -8.50 3.10 -8.25
CA VAL A 22 -8.14 4.06 -9.31
C VAL A 22 -7.45 3.28 -10.43
N SER A 23 -8.14 3.14 -11.56
CA SER A 23 -7.59 2.50 -12.75
C SER A 23 -6.39 3.32 -13.25
N ARG A 24 -5.36 2.66 -13.79
CA ARG A 24 -4.22 3.36 -14.41
C ARG A 24 -4.64 4.34 -15.51
N ALA A 25 -5.75 4.04 -16.19
CA ALA A 25 -6.38 4.90 -17.21
C ALA A 25 -6.93 6.23 -16.68
N ASP A 26 -7.17 6.34 -15.37
CA ASP A 26 -7.74 7.54 -14.74
C ASP A 26 -6.65 8.55 -14.31
N THR A 27 -5.37 8.20 -14.44
CA THR A 27 -4.26 9.10 -14.09
C THR A 27 -3.77 9.86 -15.33
N PRO A 28 -3.57 11.20 -15.26
CA PRO A 28 -3.24 12.04 -16.41
C PRO A 28 -2.01 11.60 -17.23
N ASN A 29 -1.10 10.82 -16.61
CA ASN A 29 0.12 10.31 -17.21
C ASN A 29 0.26 8.77 -17.15
N GLY A 30 -0.77 8.05 -16.68
CA GLY A 30 -0.67 6.60 -16.45
C GLY A 30 0.30 6.18 -15.34
N GLU A 31 0.70 7.12 -14.47
CA GLU A 31 1.62 6.90 -13.34
C GLU A 31 0.87 6.61 -12.04
N ARG A 32 1.30 5.58 -11.30
CA ARG A 32 0.76 5.30 -9.96
C ARG A 32 1.68 5.86 -8.89
N ARG A 33 1.10 6.57 -7.91
CA ARG A 33 1.80 7.09 -6.72
C ARG A 33 1.16 6.49 -5.48
N TRP A 34 1.70 5.34 -5.06
CA TRP A 34 1.09 4.51 -4.03
C TRP A 34 2.08 4.21 -2.91
N ALA A 35 1.64 4.38 -1.67
CA ALA A 35 2.42 4.05 -0.49
C ALA A 35 1.76 2.98 0.37
N VAL A 36 2.56 2.03 0.87
CA VAL A 36 2.22 1.16 1.99
C VAL A 36 2.95 1.68 3.24
N LEU A 37 2.19 2.04 4.27
CA LEU A 37 2.68 2.67 5.50
C LEU A 37 2.38 1.77 6.69
N VAL A 38 3.41 1.39 7.44
CA VAL A 38 3.30 0.46 8.57
C VAL A 38 3.78 1.16 9.84
N GLY A 39 2.99 1.06 10.92
CA GLY A 39 3.31 1.69 12.21
C GLY A 39 2.90 0.82 13.39
N ILE A 40 3.85 0.41 14.23
CA ILE A 40 3.56 -0.47 15.38
C ILE A 40 3.90 0.23 16.69
N ASN A 41 2.88 0.64 17.43
CA ASN A 41 3.02 1.10 18.82
C ASN A 41 2.85 -0.05 19.81
N ASP A 42 1.82 -0.88 19.60
CA ASP A 42 1.41 -1.96 20.52
C ASP A 42 2.10 -3.27 20.13
N TYR A 43 3.22 -3.56 20.78
CA TYR A 43 3.93 -4.83 20.61
C TYR A 43 3.37 -5.84 21.61
N ARG A 44 3.58 -7.14 21.35
CA ARG A 44 3.02 -8.18 22.22
C ARG A 44 3.49 -8.01 23.68
N GLY A 45 2.56 -7.53 24.51
CA GLY A 45 2.81 -7.19 25.91
C GLY A 45 3.48 -5.82 26.07
N ALA A 46 3.29 -5.18 27.21
CA ALA A 46 3.65 -3.76 27.41
C ALA A 46 5.15 -3.43 27.42
N ALA A 47 6.05 -4.42 27.39
CA ALA A 47 7.48 -4.19 27.60
C ALA A 47 8.17 -3.48 26.41
N ASN A 48 7.61 -3.62 25.21
CA ASN A 48 8.20 -3.10 23.97
C ASN A 48 7.30 -2.06 23.28
N ASP A 49 6.28 -1.55 23.96
CA ASP A 49 5.38 -0.57 23.36
C ASP A 49 6.13 0.72 23.06
N LEU A 50 5.89 1.25 21.86
CA LEU A 50 6.48 2.48 21.37
C LEU A 50 5.40 3.57 21.28
N PRO A 51 5.72 4.83 21.64
CA PRO A 51 4.69 5.86 21.75
C PRO A 51 4.29 6.51 20.41
N SER A 52 5.11 6.41 19.34
CA SER A 52 5.03 7.35 18.21
C SER A 52 4.96 6.74 16.80
N CYS A 53 5.16 5.44 16.60
CA CYS A 53 5.20 4.83 15.27
C CYS A 53 3.91 5.10 14.45
N VAL A 54 2.74 5.08 15.09
CA VAL A 54 1.47 5.45 14.44
C VAL A 54 1.44 6.94 14.06
N ASN A 55 2.06 7.82 14.87
CA ASN A 55 2.19 9.23 14.54
C ASN A 55 3.16 9.46 13.37
N ASP A 56 4.23 8.67 13.28
CA ASP A 56 5.16 8.73 12.15
C ASP A 56 4.47 8.34 10.83
N VAL A 57 3.59 7.34 10.85
CA VAL A 57 2.74 7.00 9.69
C VAL A 57 1.89 8.20 9.26
N ASN A 58 1.23 8.89 10.20
CA ASN A 58 0.42 10.07 9.87
C ASN A 58 1.27 11.18 9.25
N ALA A 59 2.41 11.50 9.86
CA ALA A 59 3.29 12.56 9.39
C ALA A 59 3.87 12.26 8.00
N PHE A 60 4.21 10.99 7.75
CA PHE A 60 4.76 10.58 6.46
C PHE A 60 3.71 10.55 5.36
N GLU A 61 2.47 10.10 5.66
CA GLU A 61 1.33 10.20 4.74
C GLU A 61 1.08 11.65 4.33
N GLU A 62 0.99 12.56 5.30
CA GLU A 62 0.77 14.00 5.06
C GLU A 62 1.89 14.60 4.19
N LEU A 63 3.15 14.21 4.44
CA LEU A 63 4.29 14.64 3.63
C LEU A 63 4.15 14.15 2.18
N LEU A 64 3.84 12.87 1.98
CA LEU A 64 3.70 12.26 0.65
C LEU A 64 2.55 12.89 -0.14
N GLU A 65 1.41 13.11 0.51
CA GLU A 65 0.24 13.76 -0.09
C GLU A 65 0.57 15.21 -0.48
N LYS A 66 1.07 16.03 0.46
CA LYS A 66 1.23 17.48 0.27
C LYS A 66 2.44 17.88 -0.57
N LYS A 67 3.51 17.08 -0.58
CA LYS A 67 4.79 17.45 -1.24
C LYS A 67 5.13 16.59 -2.44
N TYR A 68 4.63 15.35 -2.50
CA TYR A 68 5.03 14.37 -3.52
C TYR A 68 3.87 13.88 -4.39
N CYS A 69 2.66 14.44 -4.18
CA CYS A 69 1.45 14.17 -4.94
C CYS A 69 1.01 12.69 -4.88
N PHE A 70 1.31 11.99 -3.78
CA PHE A 70 0.76 10.66 -3.55
C PHE A 70 -0.73 10.77 -3.24
N ASN A 71 -1.51 9.84 -3.76
CA ASN A 71 -2.96 9.82 -3.62
C ASN A 71 -3.53 8.42 -3.36
N GLN A 72 -2.68 7.40 -3.30
CA GLN A 72 -3.04 6.04 -2.91
C GLN A 72 -2.22 5.66 -1.69
N PHE A 73 -2.90 5.18 -0.65
CA PHE A 73 -2.31 4.83 0.63
C PHE A 73 -2.94 3.56 1.18
N LEU A 74 -2.11 2.66 1.68
CA LEU A 74 -2.51 1.52 2.51
C LEU A 74 -1.77 1.62 3.84
N ARG A 75 -2.53 1.75 4.92
CA ARG A 75 -2.00 1.84 6.29
C ARG A 75 -2.21 0.51 7.01
N LEU A 76 -1.17 0.02 7.68
CA LEU A 76 -1.24 -1.15 8.55
C LEU A 76 -0.69 -0.74 9.92
N VAL A 77 -1.57 -0.52 10.90
CA VAL A 77 -1.16 -0.06 12.23
C VAL A 77 -1.41 -1.11 13.31
N ASN A 78 -0.48 -1.21 14.26
CA ASN A 78 -0.56 -2.11 15.42
C ASN A 78 -0.92 -3.56 15.01
N SER A 79 -2.06 -4.08 15.46
CA SER A 79 -2.53 -5.44 15.19
C SER A 79 -2.74 -5.74 13.71
N GLU A 80 -2.89 -4.73 12.85
CA GLU A 80 -3.00 -4.91 11.41
C GLU A 80 -1.65 -5.18 10.73
N ALA A 81 -0.54 -4.76 11.34
CA ALA A 81 0.82 -4.90 10.83
C ALA A 81 1.37 -6.34 10.96
N THR A 82 0.51 -7.33 10.70
CA THR A 82 0.92 -8.74 10.70
C THR A 82 1.83 -9.04 9.50
N ILE A 83 2.70 -10.04 9.63
CA ILE A 83 3.54 -10.51 8.51
C ILE A 83 2.67 -10.85 7.28
N ALA A 84 1.51 -11.48 7.48
CA ALA A 84 0.61 -11.83 6.39
C ALA A 84 0.11 -10.57 5.64
N ASN A 85 -0.34 -9.56 6.37
CA ASN A 85 -0.85 -8.32 5.79
C ASN A 85 0.25 -7.50 5.12
N VAL A 86 1.39 -7.31 5.78
CA VAL A 86 2.52 -6.56 5.21
C VAL A 86 3.04 -7.24 3.94
N THR A 87 3.15 -8.57 3.94
CA THR A 87 3.59 -9.31 2.75
C THR A 87 2.57 -9.22 1.62
N ALA A 88 1.27 -9.28 1.92
CA ALA A 88 0.22 -9.10 0.92
C ALA A 88 0.25 -7.70 0.31
N ALA A 89 0.37 -6.67 1.16
CA ALA A 89 0.47 -5.27 0.75
C ALA A 89 1.69 -5.01 -0.15
N LEU A 90 2.85 -5.57 0.19
CA LEU A 90 4.06 -5.44 -0.63
C LEU A 90 3.92 -6.14 -1.99
N ARG A 91 3.27 -7.31 -2.05
CA ARG A 91 2.99 -7.97 -3.34
C ARG A 91 2.06 -7.13 -4.21
N GLU A 92 1.03 -6.54 -3.60
CA GLU A 92 0.06 -5.71 -4.31
C GLU A 92 0.71 -4.40 -4.79
N LEU A 93 1.51 -3.75 -3.94
CA LEU A 93 2.24 -2.53 -4.26
C LEU A 93 3.11 -2.69 -5.52
N CYS A 94 3.80 -3.82 -5.62
CA CYS A 94 4.67 -4.14 -6.74
C CYS A 94 3.95 -4.75 -7.95
N ALA A 95 2.66 -5.09 -7.84
CA ALA A 95 1.91 -5.72 -8.91
C ALA A 95 1.76 -4.77 -10.11
N ASP A 96 2.10 -5.26 -11.30
CA ASP A 96 2.05 -4.52 -12.56
C ASP A 96 2.83 -3.18 -12.55
N ALA A 97 3.88 -3.11 -11.72
CA ALA A 97 4.75 -1.93 -11.60
C ALA A 97 5.33 -1.49 -12.94
N SER A 98 5.21 -0.19 -13.24
CA SER A 98 5.75 0.43 -14.45
C SER A 98 6.92 1.36 -14.14
N PRO A 99 7.81 1.65 -15.11
CA PRO A 99 8.92 2.60 -14.90
C PRO A 99 8.47 4.03 -14.53
N ALA A 100 7.23 4.40 -14.82
CA ALA A 100 6.66 5.69 -14.48
C ALA A 100 6.14 5.74 -13.03
N ASP A 101 5.91 4.60 -12.40
CA ASP A 101 5.31 4.54 -11.07
C ASP A 101 6.26 5.06 -9.98
N ARG A 102 5.68 5.53 -8.88
CA ARG A 102 6.36 5.88 -7.64
C ARG A 102 5.70 5.08 -6.52
N LEU A 103 6.44 4.11 -6.02
CA LEU A 103 5.98 3.19 -4.98
C LEU A 103 6.79 3.45 -3.72
N VAL A 104 6.11 3.54 -2.59
CA VAL A 104 6.74 3.79 -1.29
C VAL A 104 6.36 2.69 -0.31
N PHE A 105 7.36 2.19 0.42
CA PHE A 105 7.15 1.38 1.60
C PHE A 105 7.81 2.09 2.79
N PHE A 106 7.03 2.32 3.84
CA PHE A 106 7.48 2.94 5.08
C PHE A 106 7.11 2.04 6.27
N TYR A 107 8.02 1.93 7.23
CA TYR A 107 7.85 1.14 8.44
C TYR A 107 8.45 1.90 9.62
N SER A 108 7.65 2.06 10.68
CA SER A 108 8.05 2.58 12.00
C SER A 108 7.58 1.63 13.09
#